data_AF-C7NW77-F1
#
_entry.id   AF-C7NW77-F1
#
_cell.length_a   1.000
_cell.length_b   1.000
_cell.length_c   1.000
_cell.angle_alpha   90.00
_cell.angle_beta   90.00
_cell.angle_gamma   90.00
#
_symmetry.space_group_name_H-M   'P 1'
#
loop_
_entity.id
_entity.type
_entity.pdbx_description
1 polymer ?
#
loop_
_entity_poly.entity_id
_entity_poly.type
_entity_poly.pdbx_seq_one_letter_code
_entity_poly.pdbx_strand_id
1 'polypeptide(L)'
;MVSAVKSDARVTYSGERIRVDALGQRVDTVPRTIDGDTYHIWTQKREVGRLGAVKLLITKKEPTEQDDEDDEPSVKYIVSNKIDAPASHLIELYAMRWRIETFFRDTKQDLGLGDCGSGRPQVPVATGTC
;
A
#
# COMPACT_ATOMS: atom_id res chain seq x y z
N MET A 1 4.62 -3.35 -16.36
CA MET A 1 3.78 -3.88 -15.27
C MET A 1 4.41 -3.46 -13.95
N VAL A 2 3.63 -2.81 -13.08
CA VAL A 2 4.02 -2.44 -11.72
C VAL A 2 3.17 -3.23 -10.72
N SER A 3 3.81 -3.81 -9.72
CA SER A 3 3.15 -4.61 -8.69
C SER A 3 3.70 -4.27 -7.32
N ALA A 4 2.84 -4.18 -6.31
CA ALA A 4 3.27 -4.15 -4.93
C ALA A 4 3.83 -5.51 -4.53
N VAL A 5 4.88 -5.50 -3.72
CA VAL A 5 5.44 -6.71 -3.11
C VAL A 5 5.29 -6.63 -1.60
N LYS A 6 5.04 -7.77 -0.95
CA LYS A 6 5.01 -7.84 0.52
C LYS A 6 6.41 -7.61 1.08
N SER A 7 6.49 -7.00 2.26
CA SER A 7 7.73 -6.71 2.98
C SER A 7 8.58 -7.96 3.27
N ASP A 8 7.94 -9.14 3.39
CA ASP A 8 8.59 -10.44 3.59
C ASP A 8 9.19 -11.05 2.31
N ALA A 9 8.99 -10.42 1.14
CA ALA A 9 9.59 -10.91 -0.09
C ALA A 9 11.12 -10.91 0.01
N ARG A 10 11.74 -11.90 -0.65
CA ARG A 10 13.19 -12.08 -0.64
C ARG A 10 13.80 -11.59 -1.94
N VAL A 11 14.83 -10.76 -1.81
CA VAL A 11 15.58 -10.16 -2.92
C VAL A 11 17.06 -10.47 -2.77
N THR A 12 17.75 -10.62 -3.90
CA THR A 12 19.19 -10.85 -3.89
C THR A 12 19.91 -9.50 -3.82
N TYR A 13 20.58 -9.23 -2.71
CA TYR A 13 21.34 -8.02 -2.47
C TYR A 13 22.76 -8.40 -2.03
N SER A 14 23.77 -7.88 -2.72
CA SER A 14 25.18 -8.17 -2.44
C SER A 14 25.55 -9.67 -2.45
N GLY A 15 24.84 -10.48 -3.26
CA GLY A 15 25.04 -11.94 -3.33
C GLY A 15 24.26 -12.73 -2.27
N GLU A 16 23.60 -12.07 -1.32
CA GLU A 16 22.82 -12.69 -0.27
C GLU A 16 21.32 -12.48 -0.47
N ARG A 17 20.49 -13.44 -0.04
CA ARG A 17 19.02 -13.34 -0.12
C ARG A 17 18.48 -12.71 1.16
N ILE A 18 18.14 -11.44 1.11
CA ILE A 18 17.58 -10.70 2.24
C ILE A 18 16.12 -10.34 2.03
N ARG A 19 15.40 -10.05 3.11
CA ARG A 19 14.02 -9.56 3.04
C ARG A 19 14.00 -8.11 2.55
N VAL A 20 12.98 -7.74 1.79
CA VAL A 20 12.82 -6.37 1.29
C VAL A 20 12.69 -5.37 2.45
N ASP A 21 12.03 -5.76 3.53
CA ASP A 21 11.97 -4.92 4.74
C ASP A 21 13.36 -4.61 5.33
N ALA A 22 14.17 -5.66 5.52
CA ALA A 22 15.53 -5.52 6.02
C ALA A 22 16.44 -4.73 5.04
N LEU A 23 16.15 -4.80 3.74
CA LEU A 23 16.80 -3.96 2.75
C LEU A 23 16.36 -2.50 2.90
N GLY A 24 15.07 -2.24 3.06
CA GLY A 24 14.52 -0.90 3.26
C GLY A 24 15.12 -0.17 4.46
N GLN A 25 15.41 -0.90 5.54
CA GLN A 25 16.09 -0.36 6.72
C GLN A 25 17.59 -0.13 6.53
N ARG A 26 18.21 -0.77 5.54
CA ARG A 26 19.65 -0.69 5.25
C ARG A 26 20.00 0.33 4.18
N VAL A 27 19.05 0.69 3.32
CA VAL A 27 19.29 1.59 2.19
C VAL A 27 18.92 3.00 2.54
N ASP A 28 19.80 3.93 2.16
CA ASP A 28 19.53 5.35 2.28
C ASP A 28 18.55 5.77 1.17
N THR A 29 17.41 6.32 1.57
CA THR A 29 16.36 6.76 0.63
C THR A 29 16.53 8.24 0.34
N VAL A 30 16.36 8.64 -0.92
CA VAL A 30 16.57 10.03 -1.31
C VAL A 30 15.22 10.75 -1.32
N PRO A 31 15.06 11.89 -0.61
CA PRO A 31 13.85 12.67 -0.66
C PRO A 31 13.64 13.25 -2.06
N ARG A 32 12.43 13.11 -2.57
CA ARG A 32 11.99 13.67 -3.85
C ARG A 32 10.55 14.12 -3.75
N THR A 33 10.30 15.34 -4.22
CA THR A 33 8.95 15.87 -4.34
C THR A 33 8.31 15.36 -5.64
N ILE A 34 7.15 14.70 -5.52
CA ILE A 34 6.34 14.21 -6.64
C ILE A 34 4.90 14.63 -6.37
N ASP A 35 4.27 15.30 -7.34
CA ASP A 35 2.86 15.74 -7.23
C ASP A 35 2.55 16.67 -6.04
N GLY A 36 3.57 17.31 -5.45
CA GLY A 36 3.44 18.17 -4.27
C GLY A 36 3.75 17.47 -2.93
N ASP A 37 3.87 16.15 -2.93
CA ASP A 37 4.22 15.35 -1.76
C ASP A 37 5.71 14.98 -1.74
N THR A 38 6.32 14.92 -0.54
CA THR A 38 7.70 14.46 -0.37
C THR A 38 7.75 12.96 -0.17
N TYR A 39 8.38 12.27 -1.12
CA TYR A 39 8.62 10.83 -1.06
C TYR A 39 10.10 10.54 -0.89
N HIS A 40 10.41 9.69 0.08
CA HIS A 40 11.73 9.10 0.24
C HIS A 40 11.85 7.87 -0.63
N ILE A 41 12.63 7.98 -1.71
CA ILE A 41 12.67 6.98 -2.78
C ILE A 41 14.05 6.33 -2.87
N TRP A 42 14.06 5.02 -2.95
CA TRP A 42 15.22 4.24 -3.35
C TRP A 42 14.86 3.30 -4.50
N THR A 43 15.71 3.23 -5.52
CA THR A 43 15.48 2.42 -6.72
C THR A 43 16.74 1.68 -7.10
N GLN A 44 16.64 0.37 -7.34
CA GLN A 44 17.75 -0.41 -7.87
C GLN A 44 17.29 -1.52 -8.81
N LYS A 45 18.03 -1.71 -9.91
CA LYS A 45 17.86 -2.86 -10.80
C LYS A 45 18.42 -4.10 -10.10
N ARG A 46 17.57 -5.08 -9.79
CA ARG A 46 17.96 -6.32 -9.12
C ARG A 46 17.13 -7.50 -9.61
N GLU A 47 17.71 -8.68 -9.51
CA GLU A 47 16.99 -9.92 -9.76
C GLU A 47 16.19 -10.33 -8.52
N VAL A 48 14.88 -10.52 -8.71
CA VAL A 48 13.97 -10.90 -7.63
C VAL A 48 13.50 -12.33 -7.85
N GLY A 49 14.23 -13.29 -7.30
CA GLY A 49 13.85 -14.70 -7.29
C GLY A 49 13.37 -15.21 -8.66
N ARG A 50 12.08 -15.63 -8.73
CA ARG A 50 11.45 -16.17 -9.94
C ARG A 50 10.97 -15.11 -10.95
N LEU A 51 10.99 -13.82 -10.59
CA LEU A 51 10.55 -12.72 -11.45
C LEU A 51 11.66 -12.26 -12.43
N GLY A 52 12.90 -12.69 -12.22
CA GLY A 52 14.06 -12.27 -13.02
C GLY A 52 14.50 -10.84 -12.72
N ALA A 53 15.14 -10.19 -13.69
CA ALA A 53 15.65 -8.83 -13.56
C ALA A 53 14.52 -7.80 -13.55
N VAL A 54 14.26 -7.22 -12.39
CA VAL A 54 13.24 -6.20 -12.18
C VAL A 54 13.84 -4.96 -11.52
N LYS A 55 13.12 -3.85 -11.58
CA LYS A 55 13.45 -2.65 -10.82
C LYS A 55 12.71 -2.70 -9.50
N LEU A 56 13.45 -2.81 -8.41
CA LEU A 56 12.93 -2.70 -7.06
C LEU A 56 12.89 -1.22 -6.69
N LEU A 57 11.74 -0.76 -6.24
CA LEU A 57 11.48 0.59 -5.81
C LEU A 57 10.94 0.52 -4.38
N ILE A 58 11.62 1.19 -3.47
CA ILE A 58 11.20 1.36 -2.08
C ILE A 58 10.84 2.82 -1.94
N THR A 59 9.60 3.09 -1.53
CA THR A 59 9.11 4.45 -1.33
C THR A 59 8.46 4.60 0.04
N LYS A 60 8.75 5.71 0.69
CA LYS A 60 8.10 6.11 1.95
C LYS A 60 7.57 7.53 1.77
N LYS A 61 6.25 7.68 1.87
CA LYS A 61 5.61 9.00 1.88
C LYS A 61 5.84 9.65 3.24
N GLU A 62 6.17 10.93 3.27
CA GLU A 62 6.08 11.70 4.51
C GLU A 62 4.61 12.03 4.80
N PRO A 63 4.12 11.78 6.02
CA PRO A 63 2.75 12.14 6.38
C PRO A 63 2.61 13.67 6.31
N THR A 64 1.60 14.14 5.60
CA THR A 64 1.26 15.56 5.53
C THR A 64 0.03 15.84 6.39
N GLU A 65 -0.21 17.10 6.76
CA GLU A 65 -1.42 17.48 7.53
C GLU A 65 -2.74 17.24 6.77
N GLN A 66 -2.67 16.83 5.49
CA GLN A 66 -3.82 16.48 4.65
C GLN A 66 -4.04 14.96 4.54
N ASP A 67 -3.12 14.13 5.04
CA ASP A 67 -3.32 12.68 5.11
C ASP A 67 -4.17 12.36 6.36
N ASP A 68 -5.20 11.53 6.19
CA ASP A 68 -5.98 10.99 7.30
C ASP A 68 -5.05 10.32 8.33
N GLU A 69 -5.36 10.44 9.63
CA GLU A 69 -4.59 9.80 10.71
C GLU A 69 -4.49 8.26 10.58
N ASP A 70 -5.35 7.65 9.74
CA ASP A 70 -5.36 6.22 9.40
C ASP A 70 -4.45 5.86 8.20
N ASP A 71 -3.99 6.86 7.41
CA ASP A 71 -2.98 6.64 6.35
C ASP A 71 -1.58 6.65 6.99
N GLU A 72 -1.31 5.64 7.82
CA GLU A 72 0.00 5.44 8.41
C GLU A 72 1.07 5.44 7.30
N PRO A 73 2.20 6.18 7.47
CA PRO A 73 3.28 6.28 6.49
C PRO A 73 4.04 4.96 6.39
N SER A 74 3.39 4.02 5.72
CA SER A 74 3.82 2.65 5.55
C SER A 74 4.73 2.58 4.34
N VAL A 75 5.96 2.13 4.57
CA VAL A 75 6.93 1.91 3.50
C VAL A 75 6.31 0.98 2.46
N LYS A 76 6.19 1.48 1.22
CA LYS A 76 5.65 0.69 0.10
C LYS A 76 6.81 0.13 -0.71
N TYR A 77 6.70 -1.17 -0.98
CA TYR A 77 7.64 -1.90 -1.78
C TYR A 77 7.01 -2.21 -3.14
N ILE A 78 7.57 -1.65 -4.20
CA ILE A 78 7.06 -1.75 -5.55
C ILE A 78 8.10 -2.43 -6.42
N VAL A 79 7.67 -3.39 -7.23
CA VAL A 79 8.50 -4.01 -8.26
C VAL A 79 7.94 -3.68 -9.64
N SER A 80 8.85 -3.38 -10.57
CA SER A 80 8.49 -3.10 -11.95
C SER A 80 9.36 -3.89 -12.91
N ASN A 81 8.75 -4.47 -13.95
CA ASN A 81 9.51 -5.04 -15.07
C ASN A 81 10.08 -3.97 -16.01
N LYS A 82 9.65 -2.70 -15.87
CA LYS A 82 10.14 -1.57 -16.67
C LYS A 82 11.38 -0.98 -16.01
N ILE A 83 12.55 -1.52 -16.36
CA ILE A 83 13.82 -1.15 -15.75
C ILE A 83 14.28 0.25 -16.20
N ASP A 84 13.97 0.61 -17.44
CA ASP A 84 14.29 1.90 -18.06
C ASP A 84 13.38 3.05 -17.62
N ALA A 85 12.26 2.76 -16.96
CA ALA A 85 11.33 3.79 -16.51
C ALA A 85 11.89 4.56 -15.29
N PRO A 86 11.74 5.90 -15.24
CA PRO A 86 12.12 6.68 -14.06
C PRO A 86 11.22 6.33 -12.87
N ALA A 87 11.76 6.49 -11.65
CA ALA A 87 11.03 6.18 -10.42
C ALA A 87 9.74 7.00 -10.26
N SER A 88 9.74 8.27 -10.68
CA SER A 88 8.55 9.13 -10.68
C SER A 88 7.39 8.51 -11.45
N HIS A 89 7.65 8.10 -12.69
CA HIS A 89 6.63 7.48 -13.54
C HIS A 89 6.14 6.14 -12.98
N LEU A 90 6.99 5.37 -12.30
CA LEU A 90 6.58 4.14 -11.61
C LEU A 90 5.68 4.43 -10.40
N ILE A 91 5.97 5.50 -9.65
CA ILE A 91 5.17 5.95 -8.51
C ILE A 91 3.83 6.47 -9.00
N GLU A 92 3.78 7.28 -10.05
CA GLU A 92 2.52 7.76 -10.65
C GLU A 92 1.63 6.59 -11.12
N LEU A 93 2.21 5.61 -11.82
CA LEU A 93 1.48 4.39 -12.23
C LEU A 93 0.96 3.59 -11.04
N TYR A 94 1.75 3.52 -9.97
CA TYR A 94 1.33 2.82 -8.75
C TYR A 94 0.27 3.61 -7.98
N ALA A 95 0.42 4.92 -7.86
CA ALA A 95 -0.50 5.84 -7.20
C ALA A 95 -1.87 5.85 -7.91
N MET A 96 -1.91 5.84 -9.24
CA MET A 96 -3.16 5.68 -9.99
C MET A 96 -3.86 4.36 -9.64
N ARG A 97 -3.12 3.25 -9.57
CA ARG A 97 -3.69 1.95 -9.17
C ARG A 97 -4.19 1.96 -7.72
N TRP A 98 -3.44 2.59 -6.83
CA TRP A 98 -3.78 2.66 -5.41
C TRP A 98 -5.00 3.57 -5.17
N ARG A 99 -5.09 4.72 -5.85
CA ARG A 99 -6.30 5.57 -5.85
C ARG A 99 -7.54 4.77 -6.26
N ILE A 100 -7.43 3.94 -7.28
CA ILE A 100 -8.54 3.07 -7.71
C ILE A 100 -8.88 2.04 -6.62
N GLU A 101 -7.89 1.34 -6.05
CA GLU A 101 -8.11 0.31 -5.02
C GLU A 101 -8.67 0.87 -3.71
N THR A 102 -8.15 2.00 -3.25
CA THR A 102 -8.64 2.71 -2.06
C THR A 102 -10.04 3.26 -2.29
N PHE A 103 -10.32 3.86 -3.45
CA PHE A 103 -11.67 4.32 -3.80
C PHE A 103 -12.69 3.17 -3.75
N PHE A 104 -12.34 1.99 -4.28
CA PHE A 104 -13.20 0.80 -4.21
C PHE A 104 -13.32 0.20 -2.81
N ARG A 105 -12.32 0.38 -1.93
CA ARG A 105 -12.38 -0.06 -0.52
C ARG A 105 -13.30 0.85 0.28
N ASP A 106 -13.14 2.17 0.11
CA ASP A 106 -13.91 3.20 0.80
C ASP A 106 -15.39 3.18 0.39
N THR A 107 -15.66 3.12 -0.92
CA THR A 107 -17.04 2.98 -1.44
C THR A 107 -17.71 1.68 -0.96
N LYS A 108 -16.94 0.63 -0.65
CA LYS A 108 -17.49 -0.61 -0.09
C LYS A 108 -17.74 -0.57 1.41
N GLN A 109 -17.06 0.31 2.15
CA GLN A 109 -17.36 0.52 3.57
C GLN A 109 -18.50 1.52 3.78
N ASP A 110 -18.67 2.50 2.88
CA ASP A 110 -19.78 3.46 2.91
C ASP A 110 -21.10 2.88 2.37
N LEU A 111 -21.03 1.98 1.39
CA LEU A 111 -22.17 1.16 1.00
C LEU A 111 -22.36 0.04 2.03
N GLY A 112 -23.03 0.39 3.14
CA GLY A 112 -23.48 -0.51 4.20
C GLY A 112 -24.24 -1.74 3.68
N LEU A 113 -23.52 -2.73 3.18
CA LEU A 113 -23.96 -4.10 2.97
C LEU A 113 -23.65 -4.91 4.24
N GLY A 114 -23.91 -4.29 5.39
CA GLY A 114 -24.06 -4.93 6.69
C GLY A 114 -25.54 -5.18 6.95
N ASP A 115 -25.98 -6.38 6.58
CA ASP A 115 -27.09 -7.13 7.16
C ASP A 115 -28.52 -6.52 7.09
N CYS A 116 -29.25 -6.86 6.03
CA CYS A 116 -30.69 -7.07 6.17
C CYS A 116 -30.92 -8.34 7.00
N GLY A 117 -31.34 -8.17 8.26
CA GLY A 117 -31.64 -9.27 9.16
C GLY A 117 -32.75 -8.96 10.18
N SER A 118 -34.00 -9.24 9.78
CA SER A 118 -35.11 -9.65 10.66
C SER A 118 -35.60 -8.67 11.74
N GLY A 119 -36.56 -7.83 11.38
CA GLY A 119 -37.48 -7.23 12.36
C GLY A 119 -38.21 -8.33 13.13
N ARG A 120 -37.88 -8.52 14.41
CA ARG A 120 -38.64 -9.36 15.34
C ARG A 120 -40.00 -8.70 15.60
N PRO A 121 -41.13 -9.44 15.58
CA PRO A 121 -42.39 -8.89 16.06
C PRO A 121 -42.30 -8.69 17.58
N GLN A 122 -42.51 -7.44 18.01
CA GLN A 122 -42.68 -7.12 19.42
C GLN A 122 -44.03 -7.68 19.89
N VAL A 123 -44.00 -8.64 20.81
CA VAL A 123 -45.16 -8.96 21.66
C VAL A 123 -45.05 -8.09 22.93
N PRO A 124 -46.05 -7.26 23.26
CA PRO A 124 -46.02 -6.50 24.50
C PRO A 124 -46.38 -7.42 25.67
N VAL A 125 -45.47 -7.57 26.63
CA VAL A 125 -45.80 -8.14 27.95
C VAL A 125 -46.49 -7.05 28.77
N ALA A 126 -47.75 -7.30 29.11
CA ALA A 126 -48.54 -6.39 29.94
C ALA A 126 -48.07 -6.46 31.40
N THR A 127 -47.75 -5.30 31.95
CA THR A 127 -47.48 -5.05 33.36
C THR A 127 -48.72 -5.37 34.19
N GLY A 128 -48.61 -6.32 35.13
CA GLY A 128 -49.60 -6.56 36.17
C GLY A 128 -49.08 -6.04 37.51
N THR A 129 -49.63 -4.91 37.97
CA THR A 129 -49.61 -4.47 39.37
C THR A 129 -51.06 -4.40 39.82
N CYS A 130 -51.39 -5.21 40.83
CA CYS A 130 -52.31 -4.98 41.96
C CYS A 130 -52.55 -6.32 42.67
#